data_AF-A0A9E0JVX2-F1
#
_entry.id   AF-A0A9E0JVX2-F1
#
_cell.length_a   1.000
_cell.length_b   1.000
_cell.length_c   1.000
_cell.angle_alpha   90.00
_cell.angle_beta   90.00
_cell.angle_gamma   90.00
#
_symmetry.space_group_name_H-M   'P 1'
#
loop_
_entity.id
_entity.type
_entity.pdbx_description
1 polymer ?
#
loop_
_entity_poly.entity_id
_entity_poly.type
_entity_poly.pdbx_seq_one_letter_code
_entity_poly.pdbx_strand_id
1 'polypeptide(L)'
;IVGALIGRAFLRGNALGAVVKKMLVAALLLGASGGLIVFLSKTNQFGDFYRMYPGATFLCIAIDLLWIGMFMLFAKFGVFQKTLDYLTFWSKNITLIYLVQWVLIGFGMVILGYRQLDNSWIVLALIPVFFALSYFATKKLLRSPRFMSVFAWFTR
;
A
#
# COMPACT_ATOMS: atom_id res chain seq x y z
N ILE A 1 9.39 -8.15 -2.88
CA ILE A 1 10.85 -8.40 -2.76
C ILE A 1 11.53 -7.40 -1.83
N VAL A 2 11.41 -6.09 -2.08
CA VAL A 2 12.05 -5.02 -1.27
C VAL A 2 11.74 -5.13 0.22
N GLY A 3 10.47 -5.31 0.61
CA GLY A 3 10.09 -5.50 2.01
C GLY A 3 10.75 -6.70 2.69
N ALA A 4 10.95 -7.80 1.96
CA ALA A 4 11.65 -8.98 2.50
C ALA A 4 13.15 -8.72 2.70
N LEU A 5 13.79 -7.92 1.85
CA LEU A 5 15.18 -7.50 2.01
C LEU A 5 15.36 -6.63 3.25
N ILE A 6 14.44 -5.68 3.45
CA ILE A 6 14.39 -4.83 4.65
C ILE A 6 14.22 -5.70 5.90
N GLY A 7 13.24 -6.61 5.91
CA GLY A 7 13.01 -7.52 7.04
C GLY A 7 14.23 -8.38 7.37
N ARG A 8 14.88 -8.95 6.35
CA ARG A 8 16.14 -9.70 6.51
C ARG A 8 17.27 -8.85 7.08
N ALA A 9 17.34 -7.55 6.75
CA ALA A 9 18.35 -6.67 7.30
C ALA A 9 18.20 -6.51 8.82
N PHE A 10 16.97 -6.41 9.32
CA PHE A 10 16.70 -6.37 10.76
C PHE A 10 16.93 -7.72 11.46
N LEU A 11 16.54 -8.84 10.84
CA LEU A 11 16.83 -10.18 11.37
C LEU A 11 18.34 -10.47 11.52
N ARG A 12 19.17 -9.81 10.71
CA ARG A 12 20.64 -9.88 10.80
C ARG A 12 21.25 -8.93 11.84
N GLY A 13 20.42 -8.24 12.64
CA GLY A 13 20.89 -7.34 13.70
C GLY A 13 21.36 -5.96 13.22
N ASN A 14 21.06 -5.56 11.98
CA ASN A 14 21.42 -4.21 11.53
C ASN A 14 20.66 -3.14 12.32
N ALA A 15 21.38 -2.14 12.81
CA ALA A 15 20.78 -0.99 13.47
C ALA A 15 19.84 -0.22 12.53
N LEU A 16 18.75 0.30 13.08
CA LEU A 16 17.73 1.05 12.34
C LEU A 16 18.31 2.17 11.48
N GLY A 17 19.24 2.95 12.02
CA GLY A 17 19.90 4.04 11.27
C GLY A 17 20.65 3.54 10.03
N ALA A 18 21.30 2.38 10.13
CA ALA A 18 22.02 1.79 9.00
C ALA A 18 21.06 1.28 7.91
N VAL A 19 19.91 0.70 8.30
CA VAL A 19 18.88 0.25 7.35
C VAL A 19 18.25 1.44 6.63
N VAL A 20 17.84 2.49 7.37
CA VAL A 20 17.25 3.70 6.78
C VAL A 20 18.25 4.40 5.85
N LYS A 21 19.52 4.50 6.23
CA LYS A 21 20.57 5.07 5.37
C LYS A 21 20.69 4.30 4.05
N LYS A 22 20.71 2.97 4.09
CA LYS A 22 20.76 2.12 2.87
C LYS A 22 19.51 2.31 2.01
N MET A 23 18.33 2.40 2.63
CA MET A 23 17.08 2.66 1.92
C MET A 23 17.10 4.03 1.23
N LEU A 24 17.58 5.08 1.92
CA LEU A 24 17.70 6.41 1.35
C LEU A 24 18.66 6.43 0.16
N VAL A 25 19.84 5.83 0.28
CA VAL A 25 20.80 5.74 -0.83
C VAL A 25 20.19 4.98 -2.01
N ALA A 26 19.54 3.83 -1.76
CA ALA A 26 18.88 3.07 -2.81
C ALA A 26 17.75 3.88 -3.47
N ALA A 27 16.95 4.60 -2.69
CA ALA A 27 15.89 5.46 -3.22
C ALA A 27 16.42 6.60 -4.09
N LEU A 28 17.53 7.23 -3.69
CA LEU A 28 18.16 8.28 -4.50
C LEU A 28 18.72 7.73 -5.82
N LEU A 29 19.40 6.59 -5.77
CA LEU A 29 19.96 5.95 -6.97
C LEU A 29 18.86 5.48 -7.93
N LEU A 30 17.82 4.80 -7.41
CA LEU A 30 16.67 4.35 -8.20
C LEU A 30 15.83 5.54 -8.69
N GLY A 31 15.65 6.56 -7.87
CA GLY A 31 14.92 7.77 -8.22
C GLY A 31 15.61 8.55 -9.34
N ALA A 32 16.93 8.76 -9.23
CA ALA A 32 17.71 9.43 -10.26
C ALA A 32 17.75 8.62 -11.57
N SER A 33 18.03 7.31 -11.50
CA SER A 33 18.05 6.46 -12.69
C SER A 33 16.66 6.31 -13.32
N GLY A 34 15.62 6.10 -12.52
CA GLY A 34 14.23 6.04 -12.99
C GLY A 34 13.79 7.34 -13.64
N GLY A 35 14.06 8.47 -12.98
CA GLY A 35 13.77 9.80 -13.52
C GLY A 35 14.50 10.09 -14.82
N LEU A 36 15.78 9.72 -14.93
CA LEU A 36 16.54 9.85 -16.15
C LEU A 36 15.96 8.99 -17.29
N ILE A 37 15.59 7.74 -17.02
CA ILE A 37 14.95 6.86 -18.01
C ILE A 37 13.62 7.47 -18.47
N VAL A 38 12.79 7.97 -17.55
CA VAL A 38 11.53 8.64 -17.90
C VAL A 38 11.77 9.86 -18.77
N PHE A 39 12.76 10.68 -18.43
CA PHE A 39 13.06 11.91 -19.16
C PHE A 39 13.60 11.66 -20.57
N LEU A 40 14.44 10.63 -20.74
CA LEU A 40 15.07 10.30 -22.02
C LEU A 40 14.21 9.40 -22.91
N SER A 41 13.23 8.71 -22.33
CA SER A 41 12.42 7.76 -23.10
C SER A 41 11.36 8.45 -23.95
N LYS A 42 11.22 7.99 -25.19
CA LYS A 42 10.12 8.40 -26.08
C LYS A 42 8.81 7.65 -25.80
N THR A 43 8.86 6.59 -24.98
CA THR A 43 7.68 5.80 -24.61
C THR A 43 7.23 6.16 -23.21
N ASN A 44 5.91 6.24 -23.02
CA ASN A 44 5.33 6.48 -21.70
C ASN A 44 5.74 5.35 -20.74
N GLN A 45 6.65 5.65 -19.83
CA GLN A 45 7.21 4.67 -18.90
C GLN A 45 6.21 4.20 -17.84
N PHE A 46 5.18 5.01 -17.53
CA PHE A 46 4.16 4.62 -16.55
C PHE A 46 3.21 3.55 -17.07
N GLY A 47 3.10 3.39 -18.39
CA GLY A 47 2.31 2.35 -19.02
C GLY A 47 0.86 2.29 -18.49
N ASP A 48 0.40 1.08 -18.19
CA ASP A 48 -0.87 0.82 -17.49
C ASP A 48 -0.62 0.19 -16.10
N PHE A 49 -1.69 -0.01 -15.33
CA PHE A 49 -1.60 -0.53 -13.95
C PHE A 49 -0.86 -1.87 -13.83
N TYR A 50 -0.87 -2.71 -14.88
CA TYR A 50 -0.24 -4.04 -14.86
C TYR A 50 1.11 -4.07 -15.57
N ARG A 51 1.44 -3.03 -16.34
CA ARG A 51 2.62 -2.98 -17.22
C ARG A 51 3.32 -1.66 -17.06
N MET A 52 4.07 -1.54 -15.97
CA MET A 52 4.95 -0.41 -15.74
C MET A 52 6.35 -0.71 -16.29
N TYR A 53 6.91 0.22 -17.07
CA TYR A 53 8.25 0.06 -17.64
C TYR A 53 9.35 0.38 -16.60
N PRO A 54 10.63 0.05 -16.86
CA PRO A 54 11.69 0.18 -15.86
C PRO A 54 11.82 1.57 -15.25
N GLY A 55 11.65 2.64 -16.04
CA GLY A 55 11.78 4.01 -15.53
C GLY A 55 10.77 4.32 -14.42
N ALA A 56 9.48 4.07 -14.67
CA ALA A 56 8.43 4.28 -13.68
C ALA A 56 8.52 3.26 -12.53
N THR A 57 8.89 2.01 -12.81
CA THR A 57 9.11 0.99 -11.77
C THR A 57 10.17 1.44 -10.76
N PHE A 58 11.29 2.00 -11.23
CA PHE A 58 12.35 2.50 -10.37
C PHE A 58 11.90 3.69 -9.52
N LEU A 59 11.12 4.61 -10.11
CA LEU A 59 10.52 5.73 -9.37
C LEU A 59 9.55 5.25 -8.29
N CYS A 60 8.69 4.26 -8.59
CA CYS A 60 7.79 3.68 -7.59
C CYS A 60 8.56 3.02 -6.44
N ILE A 61 9.59 2.21 -6.73
CA ILE A 61 10.42 1.60 -5.68
C ILE A 61 11.13 2.68 -4.85
N ALA A 62 11.62 3.76 -5.49
CA ALA A 62 12.24 4.87 -4.77
C ALA A 62 11.25 5.53 -3.79
N ILE A 63 10.03 5.81 -4.25
CA ILE A 63 8.96 6.36 -3.40
C ILE A 63 8.63 5.40 -2.26
N ASP A 64 8.49 4.11 -2.52
CA ASP A 64 8.20 3.10 -1.50
C ASP A 64 9.29 3.05 -0.41
N LEU A 65 10.57 3.10 -0.83
CA LEU A 65 11.69 3.12 0.11
C LEU A 65 11.69 4.37 0.99
N LEU A 66 11.43 5.55 0.41
CA LEU A 66 11.31 6.80 1.16
C LEU A 66 10.12 6.75 2.12
N TRP A 67 8.98 6.28 1.64
CA TRP A 67 7.75 6.14 2.42
C TRP A 67 7.95 5.23 3.63
N ILE A 68 8.48 4.02 3.42
CA ILE A 68 8.76 3.08 4.51
C ILE A 68 9.80 3.66 5.46
N GLY A 69 10.88 4.26 4.94
CA GLY A 69 11.92 4.88 5.76
C GLY A 69 11.40 6.00 6.65
N MET A 70 10.51 6.84 6.12
CA MET A 70 9.82 7.90 6.86
C MET A 70 9.00 7.32 8.02
N PHE A 71 8.18 6.29 7.79
CA PHE A 71 7.39 5.68 8.87
C PHE A 71 8.24 4.98 9.92
N MET A 72 9.37 4.39 9.53
CA MET A 72 10.32 3.83 10.49
C MET A 72 10.96 4.89 11.39
N LEU A 73 11.19 6.09 10.87
CA LEU A 73 11.67 7.22 11.67
C LEU A 73 10.55 7.76 12.57
N PHE A 74 9.32 7.89 12.05
CA PHE A 74 8.16 8.32 12.83
C PHE A 74 7.83 7.38 13.99
N ALA A 75 8.09 6.07 13.84
CA ALA A 75 7.92 5.09 14.91
C ALA A 75 8.76 5.37 16.16
N LYS A 76 9.80 6.22 16.07
CA LYS A 76 10.57 6.66 17.24
C LYS A 76 9.84 7.70 18.08
N PHE A 77 8.83 8.37 17.53
CA PHE A 77 8.11 9.43 18.19
C PHE A 77 6.73 8.93 18.61
N GLY A 78 6.51 8.84 19.93
CA GLY A 78 5.25 8.33 20.49
C GLY A 78 3.99 9.08 20.03
N VAL A 79 4.13 10.35 19.59
CA VAL A 79 3.03 11.16 19.04
C VAL A 79 2.36 10.49 17.83
N PHE A 80 3.09 9.69 17.04
CA PHE A 80 2.54 9.02 15.87
C PHE A 80 2.03 7.61 16.14
N GLN A 81 2.13 7.10 17.38
CA GLN A 81 1.84 5.70 17.70
C GLN A 81 0.43 5.31 17.26
N LYS A 82 -0.58 6.13 17.57
CA LYS A 82 -1.97 5.83 17.19
C LYS A 82 -2.16 5.75 15.67
N THR A 83 -1.55 6.67 14.92
CA THR A 83 -1.59 6.66 13.45
C THR A 83 -0.90 5.42 12.88
N LEU A 84 0.26 5.07 13.44
CA LEU A 84 1.02 3.87 13.08
C LEU A 84 0.25 2.58 13.40
N ASP A 85 -0.49 2.54 14.51
CA ASP A 85 -1.33 1.40 14.88
C ASP A 85 -2.45 1.19 13.85
N TYR A 86 -3.09 2.27 13.38
CA TYR A 86 -4.06 2.17 12.29
C TYR A 86 -3.40 1.67 11.01
N LEU A 87 -2.30 2.28 10.56
CA LEU A 87 -1.60 1.87 9.34
C LEU A 87 -1.13 0.41 9.43
N THR A 88 -0.66 -0.02 10.60
CA THR A 88 -0.24 -1.39 10.86
C THR A 88 -1.43 -2.35 10.80
N PHE A 89 -2.60 -1.96 11.30
CA PHE A 89 -3.81 -2.76 11.15
C PHE A 89 -4.17 -2.97 9.68
N TRP A 90 -4.15 -1.91 8.87
CA TRP A 90 -4.44 -2.00 7.43
C TRP A 90 -3.40 -2.88 6.72
N SER A 91 -2.13 -2.68 7.01
CA SER A 91 -1.03 -3.44 6.41
C SER A 91 -1.09 -4.94 6.74
N LYS A 92 -1.35 -5.30 8.02
CA LYS A 92 -1.44 -6.71 8.46
C LYS A 92 -2.63 -7.46 7.87
N ASN A 93 -3.72 -6.77 7.56
CA ASN A 93 -4.96 -7.38 7.10
C ASN A 93 -5.27 -7.05 5.63
N ILE A 94 -4.25 -6.64 4.86
CA ILE A 94 -4.41 -6.08 3.52
C ILE A 94 -5.19 -7.01 2.58
N THR A 95 -4.91 -8.32 2.60
CA THR A 95 -5.62 -9.31 1.77
C THR A 95 -7.11 -9.38 2.09
N LEU A 96 -7.47 -9.39 3.39
CA LEU A 96 -8.87 -9.41 3.81
C LEU A 96 -9.57 -8.10 3.44
N ILE A 97 -8.88 -6.98 3.63
CA ILE A 97 -9.39 -5.65 3.28
C ILE A 97 -9.67 -5.56 1.78
N TYR A 98 -8.76 -6.06 0.93
CA TYR A 98 -8.98 -6.11 -0.52
C TYR A 98 -10.20 -6.95 -0.88
N LEU A 99 -10.39 -8.11 -0.24
CA LEU A 99 -11.57 -8.94 -0.46
C LEU A 99 -12.86 -8.20 -0.05
N VAL A 100 -12.84 -7.53 1.11
CA VAL A 100 -13.97 -6.70 1.57
C VAL A 100 -14.25 -5.57 0.59
N GLN A 101 -13.23 -4.86 0.13
CA GLN A 101 -13.36 -3.78 -0.85
C GLN A 101 -13.91 -4.29 -2.18
N TRP A 102 -13.48 -5.46 -2.63
CA TRP A 102 -13.99 -6.06 -3.86
C TRP A 102 -15.49 -6.33 -3.79
N VAL A 103 -15.98 -6.84 -2.65
CA VAL A 103 -17.41 -7.01 -2.40
C VAL A 103 -18.12 -5.66 -2.28
N LEU A 104 -17.60 -4.74 -1.46
CA LEU A 104 -18.25 -3.45 -1.20
C LEU A 104 -18.35 -2.58 -2.45
N ILE A 105 -17.27 -2.46 -3.22
CA ILE A 105 -17.22 -1.66 -4.45
C ILE A 105 -17.99 -2.38 -5.55
N GLY A 106 -17.79 -3.69 -5.73
CA GLY A 106 -18.48 -4.48 -6.75
C GLY A 106 -19.99 -4.37 -6.65
N PHE A 107 -20.55 -4.66 -5.46
CA PHE A 107 -22.00 -4.51 -5.23
C PHE A 107 -22.42 -3.04 -5.11
N GLY A 108 -21.55 -2.18 -4.56
CA GLY A 108 -21.82 -0.74 -4.44
C GLY A 108 -22.07 -0.08 -5.79
N MET A 109 -21.31 -0.45 -6.84
CA MET A 109 -21.52 0.06 -8.20
C MET A 109 -22.89 -0.33 -8.78
N VAL A 110 -23.39 -1.53 -8.46
CA VAL A 110 -24.71 -2.00 -8.89
C VAL A 110 -25.81 -1.18 -8.21
N ILE A 111 -25.68 -0.95 -6.90
CA ILE A 111 -26.69 -0.24 -6.10
C ILE A 111 -26.73 1.26 -6.44
N LEU A 112 -25.57 1.90 -6.55
CA LEU A 112 -25.47 3.34 -6.85
C LEU A 112 -25.76 3.65 -8.32
N GLY A 113 -25.73 2.64 -9.18
CA GLY A 113 -25.88 2.81 -10.62
C GLY A 113 -24.60 3.36 -11.24
N TYR A 114 -23.98 2.56 -12.11
CA TYR A 114 -22.69 2.84 -12.74
C TYR A 114 -22.54 4.26 -13.31
N ARG A 115 -23.60 4.81 -13.95
CA ARG A 115 -23.58 6.14 -14.59
C ARG A 115 -23.49 7.31 -13.60
N GLN A 116 -23.82 7.12 -12.32
CA GLN A 116 -23.66 8.18 -11.32
C GLN A 116 -22.18 8.39 -10.93
N LEU A 117 -21.31 7.42 -11.24
CA LEU A 117 -19.87 7.47 -10.96
C LEU A 117 -19.09 8.30 -12.00
N ASP A 118 -19.75 8.77 -13.07
CA ASP A 118 -19.14 9.70 -14.04
C ASP A 118 -18.89 11.08 -13.42
N ASN A 119 -19.55 11.39 -12.30
CA ASN A 119 -19.31 12.60 -11.53
C ASN A 119 -18.17 12.41 -10.53
N SER A 120 -17.01 13.02 -10.82
CA SER A 120 -15.81 12.97 -9.97
C SER A 120 -16.05 13.38 -8.52
N TRP A 121 -16.97 14.30 -8.25
CA TRP A 121 -17.29 14.72 -6.88
C TRP A 121 -17.99 13.63 -6.07
N ILE A 122 -18.86 12.84 -6.71
CA ILE A 122 -19.51 11.69 -6.10
C ILE A 122 -18.45 10.64 -5.75
N VAL A 123 -17.53 10.37 -6.69
CA VAL A 123 -16.41 9.44 -6.45
C VAL A 123 -15.55 9.90 -5.27
N LEU A 124 -15.16 11.17 -5.24
CA LEU A 124 -14.36 11.73 -4.14
C LEU A 124 -15.07 11.62 -2.79
N ALA A 125 -16.37 11.88 -2.73
CA ALA A 125 -17.17 11.75 -1.51
C ALA A 125 -17.28 10.29 -1.03
N LEU A 126 -17.27 9.32 -1.95
CA LEU A 126 -17.35 7.89 -1.63
C LEU A 126 -16.05 7.32 -1.07
N ILE A 127 -14.89 7.92 -1.35
CA ILE A 127 -13.59 7.45 -0.83
C ILE A 127 -13.60 7.28 0.70
N PRO A 128 -13.89 8.31 1.52
CA PRO A 128 -13.88 8.16 2.97
C PRO A 128 -14.94 7.15 3.45
N VAL A 129 -16.09 7.07 2.77
CA VAL A 129 -17.16 6.12 3.10
C VAL A 129 -16.69 4.69 2.90
N PHE A 130 -16.12 4.36 1.74
CA PHE A 130 -15.61 3.01 1.47
C PHE A 130 -14.42 2.66 2.36
N PHE A 131 -13.54 3.61 2.69
CA PHE A 131 -12.48 3.39 3.66
C PHE A 131 -13.03 3.03 5.04
N ALA A 132 -14.01 3.78 5.52
CA ALA A 132 -14.65 3.50 6.81
C ALA A 132 -15.36 2.15 6.81
N LEU A 133 -16.19 1.87 5.79
CA LEU A 133 -16.91 0.61 5.65
C LEU A 133 -15.94 -0.58 5.58
N SER A 134 -14.87 -0.46 4.81
CA SER A 134 -13.85 -1.51 4.68
C SER A 134 -13.17 -1.79 6.02
N TYR A 135 -12.82 -0.74 6.77
CA TYR A 135 -12.22 -0.88 8.10
C TYR A 135 -13.16 -1.61 9.07
N PHE A 136 -14.41 -1.17 9.19
CA PHE A 136 -15.36 -1.74 10.13
C PHE A 136 -15.78 -3.16 9.75
N ALA A 137 -16.03 -3.41 8.46
CA ALA A 137 -16.36 -4.74 7.96
C ALA A 137 -15.22 -5.72 8.20
N THR A 138 -13.98 -5.34 7.90
CA THR A 138 -12.77 -6.15 8.18
C THR A 138 -12.67 -6.46 9.67
N LYS A 139 -12.81 -5.45 10.54
CA LYS A 139 -12.75 -5.64 12.00
C LYS A 139 -13.83 -6.59 12.52
N LYS A 140 -15.02 -6.57 11.91
CA LYS A 140 -16.12 -7.50 12.23
C LYS A 140 -15.82 -8.92 11.74
N LEU A 141 -15.30 -9.08 10.52
CA LEU A 141 -14.95 -10.39 9.96
C LEU A 141 -13.81 -11.07 10.71
N LEU A 142 -12.80 -10.31 11.14
CA LEU A 142 -11.70 -10.82 11.98
C LEU A 142 -12.20 -11.40 13.31
N ARG A 143 -13.34 -10.94 13.82
CA ARG A 143 -13.97 -11.46 15.05
C ARG A 143 -14.83 -12.70 14.80
N SER A 144 -15.00 -13.14 13.56
CA SER A 144 -15.82 -14.30 13.19
C SER A 144 -14.96 -15.55 13.00
N PRO A 145 -14.95 -16.52 13.93
CA PRO A 145 -14.05 -17.67 13.86
C PRO A 145 -14.33 -18.58 12.65
N ARG A 146 -15.61 -18.77 12.31
CA ARG A 146 -16.03 -19.59 11.17
C ARG A 146 -15.51 -19.01 9.85
N PHE A 147 -15.70 -17.70 9.65
CA PHE A 147 -15.22 -17.02 8.46
C PHE A 147 -13.70 -17.07 8.37
N MET A 148 -13.00 -16.77 9.48
CA MET A 148 -11.55 -16.76 9.50
C MET A 148 -10.93 -18.14 9.25
N SER A 149 -11.59 -19.22 9.68
CA SER A 149 -11.15 -20.58 9.36
C SER A 149 -11.18 -20.86 7.85
N VAL A 150 -12.27 -20.49 7.18
CA VAL A 150 -12.40 -20.66 5.72
C VAL A 150 -11.44 -19.73 4.99
N PHE A 151 -11.35 -18.47 5.42
CA PHE A 151 -10.46 -17.48 4.80
C PHE A 151 -9.00 -17.89 4.92
N ALA A 152 -8.55 -18.35 6.09
CA ALA A 152 -7.18 -18.80 6.29
C ALA A 152 -6.85 -20.07 5.48
N TRP A 153 -7.82 -20.95 5.24
CA TRP A 153 -7.65 -22.07 4.31
C TRP A 153 -7.47 -21.60 2.87
N PHE A 154 -8.23 -20.59 2.44
CA PHE A 154 -8.15 -20.04 1.07
C PHE A 154 -6.87 -19.25 0.80
N THR A 155 -6.30 -18.58 1.81
CA THR A 155 -5.10 -17.74 1.65
C THR A 155 -3.78 -18.44 1.95
N ARG A 156 -3.80 -19.73 2.29
CA ARG A 156 -2.61 -20.57 2.48
C ARG A 156 -2.13 -21.11 1.13
#